data_AF-A0A4S3JC06-F1
#
_entry.id   AF-A0A4S3JC06-F1
#
_cell.length_a   1.000
_cell.length_b   1.000
_cell.length_c   1.000
_cell.angle_alpha   90.00
_cell.angle_beta   90.00
_cell.angle_gamma   90.00
#
_symmetry.space_group_name_H-M   'P 1'
#
loop_
_entity.id
_entity.type
_entity.pdbx_description
1 polymer ?
#
loop_
_entity_poly.entity_id
_entity_poly.type
_entity_poly.pdbx_seq_one_letter_code
_entity_poly.pdbx_strand_id
1 'polypeptide(L)'
;MAQVVELPGESSPLTLQNVLSALVLAASSTQQQVQTGTKQLQNWETQEKYYSFLQDVFLDYSVPAEVRYLSIIQLKNGIDKYWRKSAINGIKKEEKDRIKIRALQAGLVEPAPLLALQNALMIAKIMRSEFPHDWYG
;
A
#
# COMPACT_ATOMS: atom_id res chain seq x y z
N MET A 1 26.19 22.45 20.48
CA MET A 1 26.08 21.05 20.02
C MET A 1 24.61 20.74 19.88
N ALA A 2 24.04 20.85 18.68
CA ALA A 2 22.65 20.50 18.44
C ALA A 2 22.56 18.96 18.45
N GLN A 3 21.82 18.42 19.41
CA GLN A 3 21.56 16.99 19.50
C GLN A 3 20.60 16.66 18.35
N VAL A 4 21.15 16.06 17.30
CA VAL A 4 20.35 15.49 16.21
C VAL A 4 19.58 14.33 16.82
N VAL A 5 18.32 14.58 17.15
CA VAL A 5 17.36 13.52 17.47
C VAL A 5 17.10 12.81 16.15
N GLU A 6 17.89 11.78 15.86
CA GLU A 6 17.58 10.82 14.81
C GLU A 6 16.25 10.17 15.21
N LEU A 7 15.16 10.61 14.57
CA LEU A 7 13.86 9.99 14.74
C LEU A 7 13.99 8.54 14.24
N PRO A 8 13.53 7.53 14.99
CA PRO A 8 13.75 6.10 14.72
C PRO A 8 13.06 5.55 13.44
N GLY A 9 12.65 6.44 12.53
CA GLY A 9 11.93 6.13 11.31
C GLY A 9 12.77 6.14 10.04
N GLU A 10 14.11 6.17 10.07
CA GLU A 10 14.93 6.18 8.84
C GLU A 10 15.65 4.85 8.51
N SER A 11 15.58 3.85 9.39
CA SER A 11 16.40 2.63 9.28
C SER A 11 15.67 1.32 9.61
N SER A 12 14.35 1.35 9.75
CA SER A 12 13.59 0.11 9.98
C SER A 12 13.54 -0.75 8.71
N PRO A 13 13.82 -2.06 8.79
CA PRO A 13 13.73 -2.96 7.63
C PRO A 13 12.29 -3.10 7.15
N LEU A 14 12.09 -3.33 5.85
CA LEU A 14 10.77 -3.57 5.30
C LEU A 14 10.22 -4.92 5.80
N THR A 15 9.24 -4.86 6.68
CA THR A 15 8.48 -6.02 7.19
C THR A 15 7.00 -5.63 7.30
N LEU A 16 6.10 -6.62 7.30
CA LEU A 16 4.66 -6.37 7.49
C LEU A 16 4.38 -5.58 8.77
N GLN A 17 5.02 -5.96 9.88
CA GLN A 17 4.86 -5.28 11.17
C GLN A 17 5.31 -3.81 11.09
N ASN A 18 6.43 -3.54 10.43
CA ASN A 18 6.93 -2.17 10.32
C ASN A 18 6.08 -1.31 9.37
N VAL A 19 5.50 -1.90 8.32
CA VAL A 19 4.52 -1.23 7.45
C VAL A 19 3.26 -0.87 8.24
N LEU A 20 2.73 -1.81 9.03
CA LEU A 20 1.57 -1.55 9.89
C LEU A 20 1.88 -0.42 10.89
N SER A 21 3.02 -0.48 11.58
CA SER A 21 3.43 0.58 12.52
C SER A 21 3.56 1.94 11.82
N ALA A 22 4.14 1.99 10.62
CA ALA A 22 4.27 3.23 9.86
C ALA A 22 2.92 3.79 9.40
N LEU A 23 1.98 2.92 9.00
CA LEU A 23 0.60 3.32 8.66
C LEU A 23 -0.16 3.84 9.89
N VAL A 24 0.01 3.23 11.06
CA VAL A 24 -0.58 3.73 12.33
C VAL A 24 -0.05 5.12 12.66
N LEU A 25 1.26 5.35 12.52
CA LEU A 25 1.86 6.67 12.72
C LEU A 25 1.32 7.69 11.70
N ALA A 26 1.21 7.29 10.43
CA ALA A 26 0.72 8.13 9.34
C ALA A 26 -0.79 8.47 9.46
N ALA A 27 -1.56 7.63 10.16
CA ALA A 27 -2.97 7.85 10.46
C ALA A 27 -3.23 8.60 11.80
N SER A 28 -2.17 9.00 12.51
CA SER A 28 -2.28 9.68 13.81
C SER A 28 -2.82 11.11 13.69
N SER A 29 -3.33 11.66 14.79
CA SER A 29 -3.64 13.09 14.93
C SER A 29 -2.42 13.96 15.21
N THR A 30 -1.28 13.37 15.59
CA THR A 30 -0.06 14.11 15.92
C THR A 30 0.76 14.39 14.67
N GLN A 31 0.91 15.66 14.29
CA GLN A 31 1.59 16.06 13.05
C GLN A 31 3.01 15.45 12.92
N GLN A 32 3.78 15.39 14.01
CA GLN A 32 5.11 14.79 13.99
C GLN A 32 5.06 13.29 13.65
N GLN A 33 4.11 12.53 14.23
CA GLN A 33 3.94 11.11 13.93
C GLN A 33 3.51 10.89 12.49
N VAL A 34 2.60 11.73 11.98
CA VAL A 34 2.15 11.68 10.58
C VAL A 34 3.33 11.86 9.64
N GLN A 35 4.19 12.84 9.89
CA GLN A 35 5.39 13.08 9.08
C GLN A 35 6.35 11.89 9.13
N THR A 36 6.62 11.36 10.32
CA THR A 36 7.51 10.19 10.49
C THR A 36 6.97 8.96 9.74
N GLY A 37 5.70 8.62 9.93
CA GLY A 37 5.07 7.47 9.26
C GLY A 37 5.04 7.65 7.75
N THR A 38 4.66 8.83 7.27
CA THR A 38 4.61 9.14 5.83
C THR A 38 6.00 9.04 5.19
N LYS A 39 7.03 9.62 5.82
CA LYS A 39 8.41 9.55 5.30
C LYS A 39 8.89 8.11 5.22
N GLN A 40 8.57 7.29 6.23
CA GLN A 40 9.00 5.90 6.23
C GLN A 40 8.29 5.07 5.15
N LEU A 41 6.99 5.29 4.92
CA LEU A 41 6.25 4.66 3.82
C LEU A 41 6.82 5.06 2.45
N GLN A 42 7.21 6.34 2.27
CA GLN A 42 7.85 6.82 1.05
C GLN A 42 9.19 6.13 0.76
N ASN A 43 9.99 5.89 1.81
CA ASN A 43 11.28 5.21 1.69
C ASN A 43 11.17 3.77 1.16
N TRP A 44 10.01 3.14 1.33
CA TRP A 44 9.76 1.76 0.89
C TRP A 44 9.03 1.65 -0.46
N GLU A 45 8.61 2.75 -1.09
CA GLU A 45 7.80 2.72 -2.33
C GLU A 45 8.44 1.92 -3.49
N THR A 46 9.77 1.80 -3.52
CA THR A 46 10.51 1.09 -4.57
C THR A 46 11.05 -0.27 -4.11
N GLN A 47 10.80 -0.66 -2.87
CA GLN A 47 11.26 -1.93 -2.32
C GLN A 47 10.27 -3.06 -2.63
N GLU A 48 10.81 -4.23 -2.97
CA GLU A 48 10.00 -5.42 -3.27
C GLU A 48 9.15 -5.83 -2.06
N LYS A 49 7.92 -6.31 -2.31
CA LYS A 49 6.91 -6.68 -1.30
C LYS A 49 6.24 -5.52 -0.55
N TYR A 50 6.67 -4.27 -0.74
CA TYR A 50 6.03 -3.13 -0.05
C TYR A 50 4.52 -3.07 -0.35
N TYR A 51 4.13 -3.16 -1.62
CA TYR A 51 2.73 -3.15 -2.03
C TYR A 51 1.98 -4.40 -1.58
N SER A 52 2.65 -5.55 -1.54
CA SER A 52 2.11 -6.77 -0.94
C SER A 52 1.76 -6.60 0.53
N PHE A 53 2.61 -5.94 1.31
CA PHE A 53 2.36 -5.67 2.73
C PHE A 53 1.27 -4.62 2.94
N LEU A 54 1.20 -3.57 2.10
CA LEU A 54 0.05 -2.66 2.11
C LEU A 54 -1.26 -3.43 1.87
N GLN A 55 -1.27 -4.36 0.91
CA GLN A 55 -2.45 -5.18 0.68
C GLN A 55 -2.77 -6.08 1.88
N ASP A 56 -1.78 -6.65 2.54
CA ASP A 56 -2.01 -7.48 3.72
C ASP A 56 -2.63 -6.67 4.88
N VAL A 57 -2.16 -5.45 5.12
CA VAL A 57 -2.79 -4.55 6.12
C VAL A 57 -4.22 -4.15 5.70
N PHE A 58 -4.46 -3.90 4.42
CA PHE A 58 -5.81 -3.60 3.92
C PHE A 58 -6.77 -4.76 4.17
N LEU A 59 -6.32 -6.01 4.00
CA LEU A 59 -7.15 -7.21 4.12
C LEU A 59 -7.29 -7.73 5.56
N ASP A 60 -6.55 -7.19 6.51
CA ASP A 60 -6.65 -7.57 7.92
C ASP A 60 -7.79 -6.82 8.61
N TYR A 61 -8.89 -7.50 8.89
CA TYR A 61 -10.06 -6.94 9.55
C TYR A 61 -9.86 -6.66 11.05
N SER A 62 -8.76 -7.10 11.65
CA SER A 62 -8.40 -6.72 13.03
C SER A 62 -7.77 -5.33 13.13
N VAL A 63 -7.35 -4.75 11.99
CA VAL A 63 -6.73 -3.43 11.92
C VAL A 63 -7.80 -2.32 11.88
N PRO A 64 -7.60 -1.17 12.57
CA PRO A 64 -8.53 -0.04 12.51
C PRO A 64 -8.85 0.42 11.08
N ALA A 65 -10.10 0.82 10.85
CA ALA A 65 -10.61 1.14 9.51
C ALA A 65 -9.82 2.27 8.84
N GLU A 66 -9.36 3.26 9.61
CA GLU A 66 -8.58 4.41 9.14
C GLU A 66 -7.21 3.97 8.61
N VAL A 67 -6.58 3.00 9.28
CA VAL A 67 -5.28 2.43 8.89
C VAL A 67 -5.44 1.57 7.64
N ARG A 68 -6.50 0.75 7.59
CA ARG A 68 -6.86 -0.03 6.38
C ARG A 68 -7.15 0.88 5.19
N TYR A 69 -7.87 1.97 5.43
CA TYR A 69 -8.17 3.00 4.42
C TYR A 69 -6.89 3.64 3.90
N LEU A 70 -6.00 4.10 4.78
CA LEU A 70 -4.71 4.66 4.37
C LEU A 70 -3.89 3.64 3.55
N SER A 71 -3.91 2.37 3.96
CA SER A 71 -3.18 1.31 3.26
C SER A 71 -3.64 1.14 1.81
N ILE A 72 -4.96 1.08 1.56
CA ILE A 72 -5.48 0.96 0.19
C ILE A 72 -5.26 2.22 -0.64
N ILE A 73 -5.26 3.41 -0.02
CA ILE A 73 -4.90 4.64 -0.72
C ILE A 73 -3.44 4.60 -1.19
N GLN A 74 -2.51 4.17 -0.33
CA GLN A 74 -1.10 4.04 -0.71
C GLN A 74 -0.89 2.97 -1.79
N LEU A 75 -1.60 1.84 -1.70
CA LEU A 75 -1.55 0.80 -2.72
C LEU A 75 -2.01 1.32 -4.09
N LYS A 76 -3.12 2.09 -4.12
CA LYS A 76 -3.61 2.73 -5.35
C LYS A 76 -2.61 3.71 -5.94
N ASN A 77 -1.95 4.53 -5.11
CA ASN A 77 -0.90 5.45 -5.56
C ASN A 77 0.27 4.67 -6.19
N GLY A 78 0.63 3.54 -5.58
CA GLY A 78 1.63 2.61 -6.10
C GLY A 78 1.27 2.05 -7.48
N ILE A 79 0.00 1.69 -7.69
CA ILE A 79 -0.49 1.23 -8.99
C ILE A 79 -0.38 2.34 -10.05
N ASP A 80 -0.71 3.58 -9.70
CA ASP A 80 -0.60 4.69 -10.65
C ASP A 80 0.86 4.95 -11.09
N LYS A 81 1.81 4.80 -10.15
CA LYS A 81 3.25 5.06 -10.37
C LYS A 81 4.02 3.89 -10.98
N TYR A 82 3.86 2.68 -10.45
CA TYR A 82 4.78 1.54 -10.64
C TYR A 82 4.16 0.33 -11.34
N TRP A 83 2.89 0.41 -11.78
CA TRP A 83 2.22 -0.74 -12.40
C TRP A 83 2.63 -0.99 -13.85
N ARG A 84 2.92 0.05 -14.64
CA ARG A 84 3.26 -0.13 -16.07
C ARG A 84 4.58 -0.90 -16.23
N LYS A 85 4.68 -1.73 -17.27
CA LYS A 85 5.91 -2.50 -17.58
C LYS A 85 7.14 -1.60 -17.78
N SER A 86 6.93 -0.38 -18.27
CA SER A 86 7.98 0.63 -18.50
C SER A 86 8.32 1.47 -17.26
N ALA A 87 7.66 1.26 -16.12
CA ALA A 87 7.92 2.05 -14.93
C ALA A 87 9.30 1.71 -14.35
N ILE A 88 10.07 2.76 -14.03
CA ILE A 88 11.30 2.61 -13.26
C ILE A 88 10.93 2.09 -11.87
N ASN A 89 11.61 1.03 -11.42
CA ASN A 89 11.26 0.29 -10.19
C ASN A 89 9.84 -0.27 -10.21
N GLY A 90 9.37 -0.70 -11.38
CA GLY A 90 8.04 -1.27 -11.55
C GLY A 90 7.80 -2.52 -10.69
N ILE A 91 6.54 -2.71 -10.29
CA ILE A 91 6.12 -3.89 -9.51
C ILE A 91 6.31 -5.14 -10.37
N LYS A 92 6.94 -6.16 -9.80
CA LYS A 92 7.22 -7.44 -10.49
C LYS A 92 5.93 -8.17 -10.85
N LYS A 93 5.99 -9.04 -11.88
CA LYS A 93 4.82 -9.76 -12.39
C LYS A 93 4.15 -10.60 -11.29
N GLU A 94 4.95 -11.32 -10.52
CA GLU A 94 4.47 -12.21 -9.46
C GLU A 94 3.72 -11.44 -8.37
N GLU A 95 4.23 -10.26 -8.00
CA GLU A 95 3.57 -9.38 -7.04
C GLU A 95 2.28 -8.77 -7.60
N LYS A 96 2.27 -8.37 -8.88
CA LYS A 96 1.04 -7.90 -9.56
C LYS A 96 -0.05 -8.96 -9.58
N ASP A 97 0.30 -10.19 -9.95
CA ASP A 97 -0.66 -11.30 -10.03
C ASP A 97 -1.24 -11.61 -8.66
N ARG A 98 -0.41 -11.62 -7.60
CA ARG A 98 -0.87 -11.72 -6.21
C ARG A 98 -1.84 -10.59 -5.84
N ILE A 99 -1.49 -9.34 -6.17
CA ILE A 99 -2.32 -8.17 -5.87
C ILE A 99 -3.68 -8.30 -6.56
N LYS A 100 -3.71 -8.67 -7.84
CA LYS A 100 -4.94 -8.85 -8.62
C LYS A 100 -5.86 -9.90 -8.00
N ILE A 101 -5.34 -11.11 -7.74
CA ILE A 101 -6.12 -12.23 -7.20
C ILE A 101 -6.75 -11.83 -5.85
N ARG A 102 -5.94 -11.27 -4.95
CA ARG A 102 -6.40 -10.89 -3.61
C ARG A 102 -7.37 -9.71 -3.64
N ALA A 103 -7.19 -8.75 -4.55
CA ALA A 103 -8.13 -7.64 -4.72
C ALA A 103 -9.51 -8.13 -5.19
N LEU A 104 -9.55 -9.08 -6.14
CA LEU A 104 -10.81 -9.69 -6.60
C LEU A 104 -11.51 -10.45 -5.47
N GLN A 105 -10.77 -11.24 -4.68
CA GLN A 105 -11.31 -11.93 -3.50
C GLN A 105 -11.88 -10.94 -2.48
N ALA A 106 -11.14 -9.87 -2.17
CA ALA A 106 -11.56 -8.85 -1.22
C ALA A 106 -12.84 -8.12 -1.64
N GLY A 107 -13.05 -7.92 -2.94
CA GLY A 107 -14.26 -7.29 -3.46
C GLY A 107 -15.55 -8.05 -3.15
N LEU A 108 -15.46 -9.34 -2.83
CA LEU A 108 -16.61 -10.18 -2.48
C LEU A 108 -16.96 -10.17 -1.00
N VAL A 109 -15.98 -9.87 -0.13
CA VAL A 109 -16.09 -10.09 1.32
C VAL A 109 -15.89 -8.82 2.15
N GLU A 110 -15.43 -7.72 1.56
CA GLU A 110 -15.19 -6.48 2.29
C GLU A 110 -16.50 -5.92 2.89
N PRO A 111 -16.63 -5.86 4.24
CA PRO A 111 -17.86 -5.42 4.87
C PRO A 111 -18.06 -3.90 4.84
N ALA A 112 -16.98 -3.11 4.75
CA ALA A 112 -17.08 -1.66 4.80
C ALA A 112 -17.26 -1.07 3.39
N PRO A 113 -18.39 -0.38 3.09
CA PRO A 113 -18.68 0.10 1.74
C PRO A 113 -17.61 1.04 1.15
N LEU A 114 -17.02 1.89 2.00
CA LEU A 114 -15.98 2.83 1.56
C LEU A 114 -14.70 2.09 1.14
N LEU A 115 -14.28 1.06 1.90
CA LEU A 115 -13.12 0.24 1.58
C LEU A 115 -13.35 -0.62 0.34
N ALA A 116 -14.56 -1.17 0.21
CA ALA A 116 -14.98 -1.91 -0.98
C ALA A 116 -14.92 -1.01 -2.24
N LEU A 117 -15.38 0.24 -2.13
CA LEU A 117 -15.29 1.22 -3.20
C LEU A 117 -13.83 1.52 -3.58
N GLN A 118 -12.94 1.72 -2.60
CA GLN A 118 -11.52 1.95 -2.90
C GLN A 118 -10.89 0.76 -3.63
N ASN A 119 -11.24 -0.47 -3.24
CA ASN A 119 -10.77 -1.69 -3.91
C ASN A 119 -11.33 -1.82 -5.33
N ALA A 120 -12.61 -1.54 -5.55
CA ALA A 120 -13.20 -1.53 -6.88
C ALA A 120 -12.52 -0.51 -7.82
N LEU A 121 -12.25 0.71 -7.31
CA LEU A 121 -11.53 1.74 -8.07
C LEU A 121 -10.08 1.33 -8.38
N MET A 122 -9.44 0.61 -7.48
CA MET A 122 -8.10 0.05 -7.68
C MET A 122 -8.09 -1.00 -8.79
N ILE A 123 -9.02 -1.96 -8.76
CA ILE A 123 -9.20 -2.98 -9.80
C ILE A 123 -9.46 -2.32 -11.15
N ALA A 124 -10.36 -1.33 -11.21
CA ALA A 124 -10.66 -0.61 -12.44
C ALA A 124 -9.43 0.10 -13.04
N LYS A 125 -8.51 0.59 -12.21
CA LYS A 125 -7.23 1.19 -12.66
C LYS A 125 -6.30 0.13 -13.26
N ILE A 126 -6.18 -1.03 -12.61
CA ILE A 126 -5.38 -2.15 -13.12
C ILE A 126 -5.95 -2.60 -14.46
N MET A 127 -7.26 -2.86 -14.54
CA MET A 127 -7.93 -3.29 -15.76
C MET A 127 -7.70 -2.31 -16.92
N ARG A 128 -7.81 -1.01 -16.67
CA ARG A 128 -7.54 0.02 -17.70
C ARG A 128 -6.10 -0.03 -18.22
N SER A 129 -5.15 -0.46 -17.38
CA SER A 129 -3.73 -0.51 -17.73
C SER A 129 -3.33 -1.80 -18.45
N GLU A 130 -4.06 -2.90 -18.21
CA GLU A 130 -3.70 -4.24 -18.73
C GLU A 130 -4.62 -4.72 -19.87
N PHE A 131 -5.86 -4.25 -19.94
CA PHE A 131 -6.78 -4.69 -20.99
C PHE A 131 -6.41 -4.12 -22.37
N PRO A 132 -6.57 -4.88 -23.47
CA PRO A 132 -7.00 -6.29 -23.52
C PRO A 132 -5.87 -7.33 -23.37
N HIS A 133 -4.60 -6.91 -23.40
CA HIS A 133 -3.49 -7.83 -23.69
C HIS A 133 -2.94 -8.58 -22.48
N ASP A 134 -2.95 -7.96 -21.30
CA ASP A 134 -2.25 -8.46 -20.11
C ASP A 134 -3.20 -8.91 -18.98
N TRP A 135 -4.52 -8.70 -19.14
CA TRP A 135 -5.51 -8.98 -18.08
C TRP A 135 -5.86 -10.46 -17.92
N TYR A 136 -5.80 -11.24 -19.01
CA TYR A 136 -6.25 -12.65 -19.04
C TYR A 136 -5.16 -13.68 -18.70
N GLY A 137 -3.95 -13.23 -18.36
CA GLY A 137 -2.78 -14.07 -18.09
C GLY A 137 -2.34 -14.10 -16.64
#